data_AF-A0A8J9S2K0-F1
#
_entry.id   AF-A0A8J9S2K0-F1
#
_cell.length_a   1.000
_cell.length_b   1.000
_cell.length_c   1.000
_cell.angle_alpha   90.00
_cell.angle_beta   90.00
_cell.angle_gamma   90.00
#
_symmetry.space_group_name_H-M   'P 1'
#
loop_
_entity.id
_entity.type
_entity.pdbx_description
1 polymer ?
#
loop_
_entity_poly.entity_id
_entity_poly.type
_entity_poly.pdbx_seq_one_letter_code
_entity_poly.pdbx_strand_id
1 'polypeptide(L)'
;TASPVLAPNGVPVYRVERGGEVTFHGPGQLVVYPLIDLTREPFQQDLHWFLRKVEEVVIQTLQAYGIDGVRDEMNTGVWVDHRKVCAVGLSSSRWITTHGFALNICPDLTYFDTSIILPCGIDGRGVTSIAQIL
;
A
#
# COMPACT_ATOMS: atom_id res chain seq x y z
N THR A 1 -8.93 24.65 -6.01
CA THR A 1 -8.91 23.21 -5.71
C THR A 1 -10.32 22.81 -5.30
N ALA A 2 -10.87 21.72 -5.84
CA ALA A 2 -12.19 21.25 -5.42
C ALA A 2 -12.12 20.79 -3.95
N SER A 3 -13.17 21.08 -3.17
CA SER A 3 -13.30 20.57 -1.80
C SER A 3 -13.24 19.03 -1.80
N PRO A 4 -12.55 18.40 -0.85
CA PRO A 4 -12.49 16.94 -0.80
C PRO A 4 -13.88 16.35 -0.58
N VAL A 5 -14.16 15.21 -1.20
CA VAL A 5 -15.31 14.38 -0.80
C VAL A 5 -14.99 13.83 0.58
N LEU A 6 -15.95 13.81 1.50
CA LEU A 6 -15.73 13.21 2.83
C LEU A 6 -16.18 11.75 2.81
N ALA A 7 -15.39 10.89 3.45
CA ALA A 7 -15.82 9.54 3.81
C ALA A 7 -16.90 9.60 4.91
N PRO A 8 -17.66 8.51 5.16
CA PRO A 8 -18.72 8.50 6.18
C PRO A 8 -18.28 8.92 7.59
N ASN A 9 -17.01 8.72 7.93
CA ASN A 9 -16.39 9.12 9.20
C ASN A 9 -15.80 10.54 9.19
N GLY A 10 -16.05 11.34 8.16
CA GLY A 10 -15.57 12.72 8.03
C GLY A 10 -14.13 12.87 7.53
N VAL A 11 -13.41 11.79 7.25
CA VAL A 11 -12.04 11.84 6.69
C VAL A 11 -12.08 12.35 5.25
N PRO A 12 -11.23 13.31 4.86
CA PRO A 12 -11.18 13.81 3.49
C PRO A 12 -10.62 12.76 2.52
N VAL A 13 -11.31 12.61 1.40
CA VAL A 13 -10.95 11.73 0.28
C VAL A 13 -10.41 12.59 -0.85
N TYR A 14 -9.17 12.29 -1.24
CA TYR A 14 -8.50 12.95 -2.35
C TYR A 14 -8.41 11.99 -3.53
N ARG A 15 -8.89 12.43 -4.69
CA ARG A 15 -8.65 11.73 -5.95
C ARG A 15 -7.21 11.99 -6.39
N VAL A 16 -6.48 10.92 -6.67
CA VAL A 16 -5.07 10.96 -7.09
C VAL A 16 -4.83 9.95 -8.21
N GLU A 17 -3.80 10.17 -9.03
CA GLU A 17 -3.47 9.34 -10.20
C GLU A 17 -2.52 8.19 -9.84
N ARG A 18 -2.93 7.33 -8.89
CA ARG A 18 -2.20 6.10 -8.55
C ARG A 18 -2.96 4.85 -8.97
N GLY A 19 -2.23 3.75 -9.17
CA GLY A 19 -2.84 2.42 -9.30
C GLY A 19 -3.58 1.98 -8.04
N GLY A 20 -4.54 1.07 -8.24
CA GLY A 20 -5.41 0.56 -7.19
C GLY A 20 -6.61 1.48 -6.87
N GLU A 21 -7.47 1.02 -5.97
CA GLU A 21 -8.69 1.72 -5.57
C GLU A 21 -8.48 2.57 -4.31
N VAL A 22 -9.51 2.81 -3.50
CA VAL A 22 -9.41 3.60 -2.27
C VAL A 22 -8.48 2.96 -1.22
N THR A 23 -7.79 3.78 -0.45
CA THR A 23 -6.97 3.37 0.72
C THR A 23 -6.99 4.47 1.77
N PHE A 24 -6.61 4.13 3.00
CA PHE A 24 -6.39 5.07 4.09
C PHE A 24 -4.90 5.26 4.40
N HIS A 25 -4.54 6.47 4.81
CA HIS A 25 -3.25 6.81 5.39
C HIS A 25 -3.45 7.65 6.66
N GLY A 26 -2.70 7.35 7.71
CA GLY A 26 -2.80 8.04 8.99
C GLY A 26 -1.62 7.74 9.92
N PRO A 27 -1.62 8.33 11.13
CA PRO A 27 -0.59 8.07 12.14
C PRO A 27 -0.38 6.57 12.39
N GLY A 28 0.86 6.14 12.61
CA GLY A 28 1.22 4.73 12.79
C GLY A 28 1.39 3.94 11.47
N GLN A 29 1.21 4.57 10.31
CA GLN A 29 1.51 3.98 9.01
C GLN A 29 2.78 4.59 8.41
N LEU A 30 3.70 3.74 7.95
CA LEU A 30 4.88 4.17 7.21
C LEU A 30 4.53 4.31 5.73
N VAL A 31 4.43 5.55 5.25
CA VAL A 31 4.17 5.86 3.84
C VAL A 31 5.48 6.22 3.15
N VAL A 32 5.81 5.51 2.07
CA VAL A 32 7.07 5.69 1.33
C VAL A 32 6.77 5.98 -0.12
N TYR A 33 7.41 7.01 -0.68
CA TYR A 33 7.30 7.39 -2.08
C TYR A 33 8.67 7.30 -2.78
N PRO A 34 9.01 6.13 -3.36
CA PRO A 34 10.22 5.99 -4.14
C PRO A 34 10.07 6.77 -5.46
N LEU A 35 10.81 7.87 -5.61
CA LEU A 35 10.86 8.66 -6.84
C LEU A 35 12.08 8.20 -7.65
N ILE A 36 11.90 7.18 -8.49
CA ILE A 36 12.97 6.47 -9.18
C ILE A 36 12.80 6.63 -10.69
N ASP A 37 13.91 6.93 -11.37
CA ASP A 37 14.00 6.93 -12.83
C ASP A 37 14.28 5.51 -13.34
N LEU A 38 13.25 4.85 -13.86
CA LEU A 38 13.30 3.46 -14.34
C LEU A 38 14.05 3.30 -15.67
N THR A 39 14.49 4.40 -16.29
CA THR A 39 15.32 4.34 -17.51
C THR A 39 16.80 4.08 -17.23
N ARG A 40 17.21 4.16 -15.96
CA ARG A 40 18.60 4.01 -15.54
C ARG A 40 18.89 2.58 -15.12
N GLU A 41 20.05 2.07 -15.53
CA GLU A 41 20.59 0.84 -14.97
C GLU A 41 20.77 0.98 -13.43
N PRO A 42 20.42 -0.04 -12.62
CA PRO A 42 20.02 -1.40 -12.99
C PRO A 42 18.49 -1.62 -13.10
N PHE A 43 17.71 -0.55 -13.29
CA PHE A 43 16.24 -0.62 -13.38
C PHE A 43 15.77 -0.98 -14.80
N GLN A 44 14.48 -1.29 -14.91
CA GLN A 44 13.82 -1.63 -16.17
C GLN A 44 12.56 -0.78 -16.32
N GLN A 45 12.24 -0.43 -17.55
CA GLN A 45 11.01 0.31 -17.91
C GLN A 45 9.77 -0.59 -17.84
N ASP A 46 9.53 -1.18 -16.67
CA ASP A 46 8.42 -2.07 -16.35
C ASP A 46 7.91 -1.75 -14.93
N LEU A 47 6.69 -1.21 -14.87
CA LEU A 47 6.06 -0.83 -13.60
C LEU A 47 5.58 -2.05 -12.80
N HIS A 48 5.25 -3.16 -13.46
CA HIS A 48 4.90 -4.41 -12.78
C HIS A 48 6.14 -5.01 -12.10
N TRP A 49 7.27 -5.05 -12.81
CA TRP A 49 8.55 -5.43 -12.22
C TRP A 49 8.87 -4.55 -11.00
N PHE A 50 8.75 -3.23 -11.14
CA PHE A 50 9.04 -2.31 -10.05
C PHE A 50 8.12 -2.53 -8.84
N LEU A 51 6.83 -2.76 -9.08
CA LEU A 51 5.86 -3.14 -8.05
C LEU A 51 6.30 -4.39 -7.29
N ARG A 52 6.73 -5.45 -7.99
CA ARG A 52 7.21 -6.68 -7.34
C ARG A 52 8.48 -6.47 -6.53
N LYS A 53 9.35 -5.53 -6.94
CA LYS A 53 10.53 -5.12 -6.15
C LYS A 53 10.14 -4.33 -4.90
N VAL A 54 9.13 -3.47 -4.98
CA VAL A 54 8.60 -2.78 -3.80
C VAL A 54 8.00 -3.77 -2.81
N GLU A 55 7.20 -4.74 -3.27
CA GLU A 55 6.68 -5.83 -2.41
C GLU A 55 7.82 -6.63 -1.77
N GLU A 56 8.89 -6.91 -2.52
CA GLU A 56 10.06 -7.63 -1.99
C GLU A 56 10.73 -6.88 -0.84
N VAL A 57 10.93 -5.56 -0.98
CA VAL A 57 11.51 -4.72 0.07
C VAL A 57 10.68 -4.81 1.35
N VAL A 58 9.35 -4.78 1.22
CA VAL A 58 8.45 -4.90 2.37
C VAL A 58 8.53 -6.29 2.99
N ILE A 59 8.53 -7.37 2.18
CA ILE A 59 8.68 -8.75 2.66
C ILE A 59 9.99 -8.92 3.43
N GLN A 60 11.11 -8.45 2.89
CA GLN A 60 12.41 -8.52 3.57
C GLN A 60 12.44 -7.69 4.85
N THR A 61 11.74 -6.55 4.86
CA THR A 61 11.58 -5.73 6.07
C THR A 61 10.81 -6.50 7.15
N LEU A 62 9.69 -7.14 6.80
CA LEU A 62 8.90 -7.96 7.73
C LEU A 62 9.71 -9.15 8.27
N GLN A 63 10.50 -9.79 7.42
CA GLN A 63 11.37 -10.89 7.80
C GLN A 63 12.39 -10.49 8.88
N ALA A 64 12.89 -9.25 8.86
CA ALA A 64 13.77 -8.74 9.91
C ALA A 64 13.09 -8.65 11.30
N TYR A 65 11.77 -8.64 11.34
CA TYR A 65 10.95 -8.72 12.57
C TYR A 65 10.45 -10.15 12.86
N GLY A 66 10.86 -11.15 12.07
CA GLY A 66 10.37 -12.53 12.19
C GLY A 66 8.93 -12.73 11.70
N ILE A 67 8.45 -11.86 10.80
CA ILE A 67 7.10 -11.91 10.25
C ILE A 67 7.15 -12.43 8.81
N ASP A 68 6.41 -13.51 8.54
CA ASP A 68 6.31 -14.12 7.20
C ASP A 68 5.30 -13.37 6.32
N GLY A 69 5.80 -12.35 5.61
CA GLY A 69 5.04 -11.61 4.60
C GLY A 69 5.02 -12.31 3.24
N VAL A 70 3.86 -12.36 2.58
CA VAL A 70 3.69 -12.98 1.26
C VAL A 70 3.01 -12.05 0.26
N ARG A 71 3.14 -12.37 -1.03
CA ARG A 71 2.35 -11.77 -2.11
C ARG A 71 1.05 -12.56 -2.27
N ASP A 72 0.01 -11.88 -2.73
CA ASP A 72 -1.21 -12.52 -3.23
C ASP A 72 -1.20 -12.50 -4.77
N GLU A 73 -1.65 -13.58 -5.41
CA GLU A 73 -1.61 -13.71 -6.86
C GLU A 73 -2.50 -12.68 -7.58
N MET A 74 -3.65 -12.36 -6.98
CA MET A 74 -4.66 -11.49 -7.57
C MET A 74 -4.60 -10.06 -7.03
N ASN A 75 -3.95 -9.83 -5.88
CA ASN A 75 -4.05 -8.58 -5.15
C ASN A 75 -2.67 -8.02 -4.78
N THR A 76 -2.41 -6.79 -5.24
CA THR A 76 -1.14 -6.11 -4.96
C THR A 76 -0.96 -5.78 -3.49
N GLY A 77 0.31 -5.70 -3.09
CA GLY A 77 0.72 -5.44 -1.72
C GLY A 77 1.23 -6.69 -1.02
N VAL A 78 1.47 -6.55 0.28
CA VAL A 78 2.02 -7.62 1.11
C VAL A 78 1.01 -8.01 2.18
N TRP A 79 0.94 -9.31 2.43
CA TRP A 79 -0.08 -9.97 3.23
C TRP A 79 0.57 -10.87 4.30
N VAL A 80 -0.10 -11.02 5.44
CA VAL A 80 0.26 -11.94 6.52
C VAL A 80 -1.03 -12.62 6.97
N ASP A 81 -1.07 -13.95 7.00
CA ASP A 81 -2.28 -14.73 7.32
C ASP A 81 -3.53 -14.25 6.56
N HIS A 82 -3.40 -14.06 5.25
CA HIS A 82 -4.44 -13.52 4.36
C HIS A 82 -4.92 -12.09 4.66
N ARG A 83 -4.35 -11.38 5.65
CA ARG A 83 -4.66 -9.97 5.96
C ARG A 83 -3.62 -9.04 5.33
N LYS A 84 -4.06 -7.93 4.73
CA LYS A 84 -3.14 -6.98 4.09
C LYS A 84 -2.38 -6.19 5.15
N VAL A 85 -1.05 -6.28 5.15
CA VAL A 85 -0.17 -5.50 6.05
C VAL A 85 0.43 -4.28 5.35
N CYS A 86 0.55 -4.33 4.02
CA CYS A 86 1.06 -3.23 3.22
C CYS A 86 0.28 -3.06 1.91
N ALA A 87 -0.21 -1.84 1.67
CA ALA A 87 -0.80 -1.45 0.40
C ALA A 87 0.28 -0.90 -0.54
N VAL A 88 0.24 -1.29 -1.82
CA VAL A 88 1.12 -0.78 -2.87
C VAL A 88 0.27 -0.15 -3.96
N GLY A 89 0.51 1.13 -4.23
CA GLY A 89 -0.17 1.91 -5.25
C GLY A 89 0.83 2.85 -5.91
N LEU A 90 1.29 2.46 -7.09
CA LEU A 90 2.31 3.17 -7.86
C LEU A 90 1.69 3.90 -9.05
N SER A 91 2.40 4.91 -9.53
CA SER A 91 2.18 5.52 -10.84
C SER A 91 3.53 5.87 -11.45
N SER A 92 3.54 6.25 -12.72
CA SER A 92 4.75 6.78 -13.34
C SER A 92 4.43 7.77 -14.45
N SER A 93 5.32 8.74 -14.62
CA SER A 93 5.30 9.67 -15.76
C SER A 93 6.70 9.76 -16.34
N ARG A 94 6.83 9.54 -17.66
CA ARG A 94 8.14 9.49 -18.34
C ARG A 94 9.12 8.53 -17.65
N TRP A 95 8.61 7.41 -17.14
CA TRP A 95 9.39 6.40 -16.41
C TRP A 95 9.99 6.85 -15.07
N ILE A 96 9.55 7.99 -14.53
CA ILE A 96 9.82 8.40 -13.15
C ILE A 96 8.63 7.98 -12.29
N THR A 97 8.89 7.17 -11.27
CA THR A 97 7.83 6.64 -10.39
C THR A 97 7.32 7.71 -9.43
N THR A 98 6.03 7.63 -9.12
CA THR A 98 5.35 8.42 -8.09
C THR A 98 4.44 7.53 -7.26
N HIS A 99 3.98 8.06 -6.12
CA HIS A 99 3.33 7.26 -5.09
C HIS A 99 4.28 6.14 -4.60
N GLY A 100 3.76 5.00 -4.16
CA GLY A 100 4.61 4.01 -3.50
C GLY A 100 3.82 2.99 -2.70
N PHE A 101 4.21 2.82 -1.44
CA PHE A 101 3.60 1.86 -0.55
C PHE A 101 3.34 2.44 0.84
N ALA A 102 2.44 1.79 1.55
CA ALA A 102 2.03 2.16 2.88
C ALA A 102 2.00 0.92 3.77
N LEU A 103 2.98 0.82 4.69
CA LEU A 103 3.15 -0.29 5.61
C LEU A 103 2.49 0.03 6.96
N ASN A 104 1.60 -0.83 7.42
CA ASN A 104 0.92 -0.67 8.70
C ASN A 104 1.85 -1.08 9.84
N ILE A 105 2.41 -0.11 10.56
CA ILE A 105 3.22 -0.39 11.77
C ILE A 105 2.29 -0.56 12.97
N CYS A 106 1.58 0.51 13.33
CA CYS A 106 0.61 0.56 14.42
C CYS A 106 -0.55 1.55 14.16
N PRO A 107 -1.11 1.65 12.94
CA PRO A 107 -2.22 2.57 12.69
C PRO A 107 -3.50 2.10 13.38
N ASP A 108 -4.43 3.03 13.56
CA ASP A 108 -5.82 2.67 13.87
C ASP A 108 -6.45 2.01 12.64
N LEU A 109 -6.67 0.69 12.72
CA LEU A 109 -7.19 -0.09 11.60
C LEU A 109 -8.70 0.07 11.41
N THR A 110 -9.42 0.74 12.33
CA THR A 110 -10.86 1.01 12.17
C THR A 110 -11.14 1.89 10.95
N TYR A 111 -10.16 2.67 10.48
CA TYR A 111 -10.26 3.45 9.25
C TYR A 111 -10.30 2.60 7.97
N PHE A 112 -9.99 1.31 8.04
CA PHE A 112 -10.14 0.35 6.94
C PHE A 112 -11.47 -0.42 6.98
N ASP A 113 -12.38 -0.07 7.88
CA ASP A 113 -13.70 -0.68 7.96
C ASP A 113 -14.47 -0.53 6.63
N THR A 114 -15.09 -1.62 6.17
CA THR A 114 -15.78 -1.70 4.88
C THR A 114 -17.01 -0.79 4.79
N SER A 115 -17.55 -0.34 5.91
CA SER A 115 -18.61 0.68 5.96
C SER A 115 -18.10 2.09 5.65
N ILE A 116 -16.78 2.32 5.69
CA ILE A 116 -16.13 3.62 5.46
C ILE A 116 -15.49 3.66 4.07
N ILE A 117 -14.64 2.67 3.77
CA ILE A 117 -13.98 2.51 2.47
C ILE A 117 -14.07 1.05 2.05
N LEU A 118 -14.11 0.76 0.75
CA LEU A 118 -14.02 -0.60 0.22
C LEU A 118 -12.68 -0.77 -0.53
N PRO A 119 -11.59 -1.17 0.15
CA PRO A 119 -10.30 -1.34 -0.49
C PRO A 119 -10.25 -2.59 -1.36
N CYS A 120 -9.56 -2.49 -2.49
CA CYS A 120 -9.38 -3.61 -3.40
C CYS A 120 -8.74 -4.82 -2.70
N GLY A 121 -9.38 -5.97 -2.83
CA GLY A 121 -8.86 -7.27 -2.43
C GLY A 121 -9.00 -7.65 -0.96
N ILE A 122 -9.48 -6.75 -0.09
CA ILE A 122 -9.59 -7.03 1.35
C ILE A 122 -10.96 -7.57 1.78
N ASP A 123 -11.93 -7.67 0.86
CA ASP A 123 -13.24 -8.22 1.16
C ASP A 123 -13.10 -9.66 1.69
N GLY A 124 -13.67 -9.92 2.87
CA GLY A 124 -13.52 -11.17 3.63
C GLY A 124 -12.12 -11.47 4.20
N ARG A 125 -11.12 -10.61 3.97
CA ARG A 125 -9.71 -10.85 4.34
C ARG A 125 -9.12 -9.83 5.31
N GLY A 126 -9.59 -8.59 5.29
CA GLY A 126 -9.21 -7.54 6.23
C GLY A 126 -7.77 -7.03 6.11
N VAL A 127 -7.37 -6.22 7.09
CA VAL A 127 -6.03 -5.60 7.20
C VAL A 127 -5.39 -5.96 8.54
N THR A 128 -4.07 -5.89 8.61
CA THR A 128 -3.29 -6.10 9.84
C THR A 128 -2.16 -5.07 9.94
N SER A 129 -1.41 -5.10 11.03
CA SER A 129 -0.23 -4.26 11.27
C SER A 129 0.89 -5.06 11.95
N ILE A 130 2.13 -4.56 11.89
CA ILE A 130 3.26 -5.18 12.60
C ILE A 130 2.94 -5.30 14.10
N ALA A 131 2.39 -4.26 14.71
CA ALA A 131 2.04 -4.24 16.13
C ALA A 131 0.89 -5.20 16.52
N GLN A 132 0.09 -5.69 15.57
CA GLN A 132 -0.90 -6.74 15.83
C GLN A 132 -0.32 -8.15 15.66
N ILE A 133 0.82 -8.29 14.98
CA ILE A 133 1.46 -9.58 14.69
C ILE A 133 2.49 -9.92 15.76
N LEU A 134 3.25 -8.92 16.24
CA LEU A 134 4.20 -9.05 17.35
C LEU A 134 3.48 -9.13 18.71
#